data_AF-A0A9X9WGP1-F1
#
_entry.id   AF-A0A9X9WGP1-F1
#
_cell.length_a   1.000
_cell.length_b   1.000
_cell.length_c   1.000
_cell.angle_alpha   90.00
_cell.angle_beta   90.00
_cell.angle_gamma   90.00
#
_symmetry.space_group_name_H-M   'P 1'
#
loop_
_entity.id
_entity.type
_entity.pdbx_description
1 polymer ?
#
loop_
_entity_poly.entity_id
_entity_poly.type
_entity_poly.pdbx_seq_one_letter_code
_entity_poly.pdbx_strand_id
1 'polypeptide(L)'
;MAGILGTIWDGVALRRERVGADPDAPPRSVALPAAWEEGAAAALAALAPGSGPAALPTVAEGWIRRITTRGRRLGLLDSPEEADALADRLRALLISRRGAPGIEVWRDRKEDSRFVLNLPAFLEADGGFDAAGYVAAVATGVQVLDILGQGRASRLRVGFADLAGLLAAFRLPYGGEEAQAVAAAIAALTQGAAEAESGRLAARHGALHPVALIWPEPPAETAVPGLAAAARAALDAAAASPGLRHQGCVALAPADAVEALLGAETAGLAPASGPLVPSRDEVGRYVLRPTRAAERAGEDAPNLLMPPPPESRAAMEAAAMPFL
;
A
#
# COMPACT_ATOMS: atom_id res chain seq x y z
N MET A 1 8.85 5.57 27.84
CA MET A 1 8.50 4.51 26.86
C MET A 1 7.32 5.01 26.05
N ALA A 2 7.40 4.98 24.72
CA ALA A 2 6.33 5.48 23.83
C ALA A 2 5.53 4.30 23.23
N GLY A 3 5.21 3.30 24.06
CA GLY A 3 4.23 2.27 23.73
C GLY A 3 2.84 2.76 24.12
N ILE A 4 1.82 2.40 23.35
CA ILE A 4 0.42 2.70 23.67
C ILE A 4 -0.16 1.41 24.24
N LEU A 5 -0.39 1.39 25.55
CA LEU A 5 -0.83 0.20 26.28
C LEU A 5 -2.10 -0.38 25.67
N GLY A 6 -2.18 -1.71 25.59
CA GLY A 6 -3.35 -2.42 25.06
C GLY A 6 -3.49 -2.37 23.54
N THR A 7 -2.43 -1.98 22.82
CA THR A 7 -2.39 -2.02 21.34
C THR A 7 -1.16 -2.79 20.87
N ILE A 8 -1.09 -3.11 19.57
CA ILE A 8 0.11 -3.73 18.95
C ILE A 8 1.39 -2.88 19.06
N TRP A 9 1.27 -1.60 19.44
CA TRP A 9 2.43 -0.75 19.72
C TRP A 9 3.12 -1.11 21.03
N ASP A 10 2.43 -1.83 21.92
CA ASP A 10 3.01 -2.29 23.17
C ASP A 10 4.13 -3.30 22.90
N GLY A 11 5.27 -3.12 23.55
CA GLY A 11 6.47 -3.94 23.31
C GLY A 11 7.24 -3.64 22.01
N VAL A 12 6.78 -2.76 21.13
CA VAL A 12 7.56 -2.38 19.94
C VAL A 12 8.79 -1.55 20.35
N ALA A 13 9.98 -2.09 20.09
CA ALA A 13 11.23 -1.37 20.31
C ALA A 13 11.34 -0.20 19.33
N LEU A 14 11.44 1.03 19.85
CA LEU A 14 11.57 2.24 19.04
C LEU A 14 13.01 2.78 19.10
N ARG A 15 13.57 3.10 17.93
CA ARG A 15 14.80 3.91 17.82
C ARG A 15 14.43 5.38 17.66
N ARG A 16 15.29 6.27 18.16
CA ARG A 16 15.14 7.73 18.01
C ARG A 16 16.26 8.28 17.16
N GLU A 17 15.91 9.20 16.28
CA GLU A 17 16.86 9.87 15.39
C GLU A 17 16.43 11.33 15.21
N ARG A 18 17.37 12.19 14.79
CA ARG A 18 17.10 13.57 14.41
C ARG A 18 17.31 13.73 12.90
N VAL A 19 16.22 13.87 12.16
CA VAL A 19 16.23 13.82 10.68
C VAL A 19 15.25 14.84 10.09
N GLY A 20 15.58 15.38 8.91
CA GLY A 20 14.70 16.23 8.11
C GLY A 20 13.80 15.40 7.19
N ALA A 21 12.77 16.01 6.61
CA ALA A 21 11.95 15.38 5.56
C ALA A 21 12.74 15.14 4.26
N ASP A 22 13.73 16.00 4.02
CA ASP A 22 14.71 15.95 2.94
C ASP A 22 16.03 16.56 3.47
N PRO A 23 17.14 16.53 2.70
CA PRO A 23 18.45 17.04 3.15
C PRO A 23 18.47 18.52 3.52
N ASP A 24 17.56 19.34 2.97
CA ASP A 24 17.51 20.78 3.18
C ASP A 24 16.48 21.18 4.26
N ALA A 25 15.59 20.26 4.64
CA ALA A 25 14.58 20.49 5.66
C ALA A 25 15.16 20.52 7.09
N PRO A 26 14.63 21.39 7.98
CA PRO A 26 15.08 21.44 9.37
C PRO A 26 14.78 20.11 10.09
N PRO A 27 15.76 19.52 10.80
CA PRO A 27 15.60 18.19 11.36
C PRO A 27 14.74 18.19 12.63
N ARG A 28 13.84 17.21 12.74
CA ARG A 28 13.00 16.97 13.92
C ARG A 28 13.35 15.65 14.59
N SER A 29 13.00 15.53 15.86
CA SER A 29 13.13 14.27 16.60
C SER A 29 12.07 13.29 16.10
N VAL A 30 12.48 12.11 15.64
CA VAL A 30 11.61 11.04 15.11
C VAL A 30 11.81 9.77 15.93
N ALA A 31 10.73 9.06 16.24
CA ALA A 31 10.76 7.73 16.86
C ALA A 31 9.96 6.72 16.03
N LEU A 32 10.61 5.63 15.62
CA LEU A 32 10.05 4.59 14.76
C LEU A 32 10.58 3.20 15.17
N PRO A 33 9.97 2.09 14.73
CA PRO A 33 10.44 0.74 15.05
C PRO A 33 11.92 0.56 14.71
N ALA A 34 12.68 -0.05 15.63
CA ALA A 34 14.13 -0.16 15.52
C ALA A 34 14.57 -0.97 14.28
N ALA A 35 13.74 -1.91 13.84
CA ALA A 35 13.97 -2.72 12.64
C ALA A 35 13.71 -1.97 11.33
N TRP A 36 13.15 -0.75 11.38
CA TRP A 36 12.91 0.05 10.19
C TRP A 36 14.16 0.90 9.86
N GLU A 37 14.52 0.86 8.58
CA GLU A 37 15.62 1.54 7.93
C GLU A 37 15.59 3.06 8.06
N GLU A 38 16.71 3.71 7.71
CA GLU A 38 16.89 5.16 7.80
C GLU A 38 15.88 5.95 6.97
N GLY A 39 15.57 5.51 5.75
CA GLY A 39 14.60 6.15 4.86
C GLY A 39 13.21 6.31 5.48
N ALA A 40 12.80 5.37 6.33
CA ALA A 40 11.51 5.42 7.02
C ALA A 40 11.43 6.56 8.05
N ALA A 41 12.57 7.01 8.61
CA ALA A 41 12.60 8.11 9.57
C ALA A 41 12.36 9.46 8.87
N ALA A 42 13.00 9.69 7.73
CA ALA A 42 12.77 10.86 6.89
C ALA A 42 11.32 10.90 6.36
N ALA A 43 10.82 9.74 5.92
CA ALA A 43 9.42 9.57 5.53
C ALA A 43 8.44 9.95 6.66
N LEU A 44 8.67 9.46 7.88
CA LEU A 44 7.85 9.83 9.02
C LEU A 44 7.98 11.33 9.37
N ALA A 45 9.17 11.91 9.24
CA ALA A 45 9.38 13.35 9.43
C ALA A 45 8.53 14.18 8.45
N ALA A 46 8.42 13.72 7.20
CA ALA A 46 7.58 14.31 6.17
C ALA A 46 6.08 14.08 6.44
N LEU A 47 5.66 12.90 6.87
CA LEU A 47 4.23 12.61 7.09
C LEU A 47 3.67 13.31 8.34
N ALA A 48 4.47 13.41 9.41
CA ALA A 48 4.00 13.88 10.69
C ALA A 48 3.58 15.36 10.65
N PRO A 49 2.41 15.73 11.20
CA PRO A 49 1.96 17.11 11.24
C PRO A 49 2.86 17.99 12.12
N GLY A 50 2.88 19.30 11.84
CA GLY A 50 3.67 20.30 12.56
C GLY A 50 5.19 20.11 12.46
N SER A 51 5.94 20.82 13.30
CA SER A 51 7.41 20.81 13.33
C SER A 51 8.02 20.19 14.59
N GLY A 52 7.20 19.75 15.55
CA GLY A 52 7.67 19.17 16.82
C GLY A 52 8.16 17.72 16.71
N PRO A 53 8.49 17.04 17.81
CA PRO A 53 8.83 15.61 17.78
C PRO A 53 7.70 14.74 17.18
N ALA A 54 8.06 13.67 16.49
CA ALA A 54 7.12 12.73 15.87
C ALA A 54 7.44 11.29 16.30
N ALA A 55 6.47 10.59 16.87
CA ALA A 55 6.59 9.16 17.16
C ALA A 55 5.57 8.39 16.33
N LEU A 56 5.99 7.33 15.62
CA LEU A 56 5.13 6.57 14.71
C LEU A 56 3.81 6.15 15.40
N PRO A 57 3.81 5.54 16.60
CA PRO A 57 2.55 5.15 17.24
C PRO A 57 1.62 6.34 17.49
N THR A 58 2.17 7.46 17.99
CA THR A 58 1.38 8.65 18.30
C THR A 58 0.79 9.30 17.05
N VAL A 59 1.60 9.42 15.98
CA VAL A 59 1.16 10.00 14.71
C VAL A 59 0.11 9.09 14.05
N ALA A 60 0.33 7.77 14.09
CA ALA A 60 -0.59 6.77 13.55
C ALA A 60 -1.94 6.79 14.26
N GLU A 61 -1.96 6.70 15.59
CA GLU A 61 -3.20 6.76 16.38
C GLU A 61 -3.97 8.07 16.15
N GLY A 62 -3.26 9.16 15.84
CA GLY A 62 -3.87 10.43 15.49
C GLY A 62 -4.86 10.29 14.33
N TRP A 63 -4.45 9.69 13.20
CA TRP A 63 -5.32 9.52 12.05
C TRP A 63 -6.24 8.30 12.17
N ILE A 64 -5.81 7.21 12.80
CA ILE A 64 -6.65 6.03 13.05
C ILE A 64 -7.89 6.43 13.85
N ARG A 65 -7.70 7.13 14.97
CA ARG A 65 -8.80 7.60 15.81
C ARG A 65 -9.73 8.56 15.06
N ARG A 66 -9.19 9.43 14.18
CA ARG A 66 -10.02 10.32 13.36
C ARG A 66 -10.92 9.53 12.42
N ILE A 67 -10.38 8.53 11.72
CA ILE A 67 -11.15 7.67 10.82
C ILE A 67 -12.24 6.91 11.58
N THR A 68 -11.88 6.20 12.66
CA THR A 68 -12.84 5.35 13.37
C THR A 68 -13.94 6.16 14.05
N THR A 69 -13.58 7.30 14.67
CA THR A 69 -14.57 8.24 15.26
C THR A 69 -15.50 8.78 14.19
N ARG A 70 -14.96 9.14 13.02
CA ARG A 70 -15.75 9.64 11.88
C ARG A 70 -16.70 8.56 11.36
N GLY A 71 -16.23 7.33 11.17
CA GLY A 71 -17.06 6.21 10.72
C GLY A 71 -18.23 5.94 11.67
N ARG A 72 -17.98 5.92 12.99
CA ARG A 72 -19.03 5.81 14.03
C ARG A 72 -20.04 6.95 13.95
N ARG A 73 -19.58 8.19 13.87
CA ARG A 73 -20.46 9.37 13.79
C ARG A 73 -21.34 9.38 12.54
N LEU A 74 -20.84 8.83 11.44
CA LEU A 74 -21.57 8.75 10.17
C LEU A 74 -22.47 7.52 10.03
N GLY A 75 -22.42 6.58 10.99
CA GLY A 75 -23.16 5.31 10.88
C GLY A 75 -22.59 4.36 9.82
N LEU A 76 -21.31 4.52 9.45
CA LEU A 76 -20.58 3.61 8.56
C LEU A 76 -19.84 2.50 9.33
N LEU A 77 -19.85 2.62 10.67
CA LEU A 77 -19.40 1.60 11.61
C LEU A 77 -20.49 1.45 12.67
N ASP A 78 -21.12 0.27 12.74
CA ASP A 78 -22.37 0.04 13.46
C ASP A 78 -22.16 -0.07 14.97
N SER A 79 -21.00 -0.54 15.41
CA SER A 79 -20.67 -0.67 16.84
C SER A 79 -19.27 -0.15 17.20
N PRO A 80 -18.99 0.12 18.49
CA PRO A 80 -17.63 0.41 18.96
C PRO A 80 -16.66 -0.73 18.64
N GLU A 81 -17.11 -1.98 18.72
CA GLU A 81 -16.29 -3.16 18.42
C GLU A 81 -15.86 -3.19 16.95
N GLU A 82 -16.72 -2.76 16.03
CA GLU A 82 -16.35 -2.64 14.61
C GLU A 82 -15.29 -1.54 14.39
N ALA A 83 -15.40 -0.43 15.13
CA ALA A 83 -14.41 0.63 15.10
C ALA A 83 -13.06 0.21 15.67
N ASP A 84 -13.06 -0.57 16.75
CA ASP A 84 -11.85 -1.15 17.34
C ASP A 84 -11.22 -2.18 16.39
N ALA A 85 -12.03 -3.04 15.77
CA ALA A 85 -11.55 -4.00 14.77
C ALA A 85 -10.93 -3.32 13.55
N LEU A 86 -11.50 -2.21 13.06
CA LEU A 86 -10.89 -1.41 12.00
C LEU A 86 -9.57 -0.77 12.47
N ALA A 87 -9.53 -0.23 13.68
CA ALA A 87 -8.30 0.33 14.24
C ALA A 87 -7.19 -0.73 14.30
N ASP A 88 -7.50 -1.95 14.76
CA ASP A 88 -6.55 -3.05 14.86
C ASP A 88 -6.04 -3.50 13.49
N ARG A 89 -6.91 -3.59 12.47
CA ARG A 89 -6.50 -3.85 11.09
C ARG A 89 -5.54 -2.77 10.58
N LEU A 90 -5.82 -1.50 10.83
CA LEU A 90 -4.98 -0.39 10.38
C LEU A 90 -3.61 -0.38 11.07
N ARG A 91 -3.57 -0.67 12.37
CA ARG A 91 -2.32 -0.83 13.11
C ARG A 91 -1.51 -2.01 12.56
N ALA A 92 -2.16 -3.15 12.33
CA ALA A 92 -1.53 -4.34 11.78
C ALA A 92 -0.95 -4.09 10.38
N LEU A 93 -1.69 -3.42 9.48
CA LEU A 93 -1.21 -3.04 8.16
C LEU A 93 0.00 -2.11 8.22
N LEU A 94 -0.01 -1.12 9.12
CA LEU A 94 1.09 -0.17 9.24
C LEU A 94 2.35 -0.84 9.82
N ILE A 95 2.23 -1.60 10.92
CA ILE A 95 3.41 -2.21 11.57
C ILE A 95 4.06 -3.29 10.69
N SER A 96 3.25 -4.04 9.93
CA SER A 96 3.73 -4.99 8.91
C SER A 96 4.14 -4.32 7.60
N ARG A 97 4.00 -2.98 7.51
CA ARG A 97 4.31 -2.17 6.33
C ARG A 97 3.55 -2.60 5.06
N ARG A 98 2.38 -3.21 5.25
CA ARG A 98 1.49 -3.70 4.18
C ARG A 98 0.62 -2.59 3.60
N GLY A 99 0.25 -1.58 4.37
CA GLY A 99 -0.55 -0.47 3.84
C GLY A 99 -0.79 0.68 4.80
N ALA A 100 -1.06 1.86 4.23
CA ALA A 100 -1.36 3.08 4.95
C ALA A 100 -2.09 4.10 4.05
N PRO A 101 -2.81 5.08 4.63
CA PRO A 101 -3.38 6.17 3.85
C PRO A 101 -2.30 7.16 3.39
N GLY A 102 -2.57 7.92 2.34
CA GLY A 102 -1.66 8.94 1.79
C GLY A 102 -1.45 10.14 2.71
N ILE A 103 -0.43 10.96 2.40
CA ILE A 103 0.02 12.09 3.23
C ILE A 103 -1.09 13.06 3.66
N GLU A 104 -2.12 13.22 2.83
CA GLU A 104 -3.30 14.03 3.10
C GLU A 104 -4.03 13.60 4.39
N VAL A 105 -4.13 12.29 4.65
CA VAL A 105 -4.78 11.77 5.85
C VAL A 105 -3.91 11.96 7.09
N TRP A 106 -2.60 11.77 6.96
CA TRP A 106 -1.63 11.98 8.04
C TRP A 106 -1.63 13.44 8.50
N ARG A 107 -1.70 14.37 7.55
CA ARG A 107 -1.68 15.83 7.78
C ARG A 107 -3.07 16.46 7.91
N ASP A 108 -4.14 15.66 7.93
CA ASP A 108 -5.53 16.11 8.05
C ASP A 108 -5.92 17.16 7.00
N ARG A 109 -5.48 16.95 5.76
CA ARG A 109 -5.79 17.79 4.62
C ARG A 109 -7.07 17.36 3.93
N LYS A 110 -7.68 18.28 3.20
CA LYS A 110 -8.97 18.09 2.51
C LYS A 110 -8.82 17.56 1.07
N GLU A 111 -7.61 17.24 0.63
CA GLU A 111 -7.39 16.68 -0.70
C GLU A 111 -7.97 15.26 -0.83
N ASP A 112 -8.11 14.79 -2.06
CA ASP A 112 -8.62 13.45 -2.38
C ASP A 112 -7.73 12.37 -1.75
N SER A 113 -8.25 11.75 -0.70
CA SER A 113 -7.54 10.73 0.06
C SER A 113 -7.28 9.48 -0.75
N ARG A 114 -6.10 8.88 -0.54
CA ARG A 114 -5.70 7.60 -1.13
C ARG A 114 -5.29 6.60 -0.06
N PHE A 115 -5.30 5.34 -0.43
CA PHE A 115 -4.79 4.25 0.40
C PHE A 115 -3.85 3.40 -0.44
N VAL A 116 -2.61 3.22 0.02
CA VAL A 116 -1.60 2.49 -0.74
C VAL A 116 -1.19 1.21 -0.03
N LEU A 117 -1.02 0.15 -0.81
CA LEU A 117 -0.51 -1.15 -0.38
C LEU A 117 0.91 -1.37 -0.90
N ASN A 118 1.79 -1.90 -0.07
CA ASN A 118 3.16 -2.23 -0.46
C ASN A 118 3.23 -3.69 -0.92
N LEU A 119 3.36 -3.94 -2.23
CA LEU A 119 3.27 -5.29 -2.79
C LEU A 119 4.29 -6.28 -2.17
N PRO A 120 5.60 -5.94 -2.06
CA PRO A 120 6.57 -6.82 -1.41
C PRO A 120 6.27 -7.21 0.04
N ALA A 121 5.40 -6.49 0.77
CA ALA A 121 5.02 -6.84 2.13
C ALA A 121 4.02 -8.02 2.22
N PHE A 122 3.57 -8.52 1.07
CA PHE A 122 2.71 -9.70 0.92
C PHE A 122 3.46 -10.91 0.35
N LEU A 123 4.80 -10.84 0.25
CA LEU A 123 5.61 -12.01 -0.08
C LEU A 123 5.57 -13.01 1.08
N GLU A 124 5.35 -14.28 0.74
CA GLU A 124 5.45 -15.39 1.68
C GLU A 124 6.87 -15.93 1.75
N ALA A 125 7.21 -16.59 2.87
CA ALA A 125 8.56 -17.10 3.10
C ALA A 125 8.97 -18.20 2.11
N ASP A 126 8.00 -18.89 1.49
CA ASP A 126 8.20 -19.93 0.48
C ASP A 126 8.30 -19.38 -0.95
N GLY A 127 8.29 -18.05 -1.13
CA GLY A 127 8.30 -17.40 -2.44
C GLY A 127 6.91 -17.27 -3.08
N GLY A 128 5.83 -17.52 -2.34
CA GLY A 128 4.46 -17.25 -2.75
C GLY A 128 4.01 -15.81 -2.53
N PHE A 129 2.72 -15.56 -2.80
CA PHE A 129 2.04 -14.28 -2.56
C PHE A 129 0.83 -14.50 -1.65
N ASP A 130 0.76 -13.74 -0.56
CA ASP A 130 -0.36 -13.72 0.40
C ASP A 130 -1.60 -13.04 -0.23
N ALA A 131 -2.24 -13.73 -1.17
CA ALA A 131 -3.39 -13.18 -1.88
C ALA A 131 -4.57 -12.91 -0.93
N ALA A 132 -4.77 -13.76 0.08
CA ALA A 132 -5.85 -13.60 1.05
C ALA A 132 -5.63 -12.35 1.94
N GLY A 133 -4.42 -12.19 2.46
CA GLY A 133 -4.03 -11.00 3.21
C GLY A 133 -4.08 -9.73 2.36
N TYR A 134 -3.69 -9.81 1.08
CA TYR A 134 -3.78 -8.70 0.14
C TYR A 134 -5.24 -8.27 -0.10
N VAL A 135 -6.15 -9.21 -0.36
CA VAL A 135 -7.60 -8.95 -0.51
C VAL A 135 -8.17 -8.27 0.73
N ALA A 136 -7.82 -8.76 1.94
CA ALA A 136 -8.27 -8.15 3.19
C ALA A 136 -7.72 -6.72 3.40
N ALA A 137 -6.49 -6.47 2.95
CA ALA A 137 -5.87 -5.15 2.99
C ALA A 137 -6.54 -4.17 2.02
N VAL A 138 -6.87 -4.61 0.79
CA VAL A 138 -7.64 -3.82 -0.19
C VAL A 138 -9.00 -3.44 0.39
N ALA A 139 -9.73 -4.41 0.97
CA ALA A 139 -11.03 -4.15 1.60
C ALA A 139 -10.93 -3.12 2.74
N THR A 140 -9.88 -3.21 3.57
CA THR A 140 -9.62 -2.21 4.61
C THR A 140 -9.38 -0.82 4.02
N GLY A 141 -8.63 -0.72 2.92
CA GLY A 141 -8.43 0.54 2.20
C GLY A 141 -9.73 1.13 1.65
N VAL A 142 -10.59 0.31 1.05
CA VAL A 142 -11.93 0.73 0.56
C VAL A 142 -12.78 1.28 1.69
N GLN A 143 -12.86 0.57 2.82
CA GLN A 143 -13.63 1.01 3.99
C GLN A 143 -13.12 2.36 4.55
N VAL A 144 -11.80 2.53 4.62
CA VAL A 144 -11.19 3.80 5.05
C VAL A 144 -11.58 4.95 4.12
N LEU A 145 -11.46 4.76 2.80
CA LEU A 145 -11.73 5.81 1.84
C LEU A 145 -13.23 6.13 1.73
N ASP A 146 -14.12 5.16 1.91
CA ASP A 146 -15.57 5.40 2.02
C ASP A 146 -15.89 6.28 3.25
N ILE A 147 -15.29 5.99 4.42
CA ILE A 147 -15.45 6.80 5.63
C ILE A 147 -14.92 8.24 5.44
N LEU A 148 -13.76 8.38 4.82
CA LEU A 148 -13.18 9.70 4.51
C LEU A 148 -14.05 10.46 3.49
N GLY A 149 -14.57 9.75 2.49
CA GLY A 149 -15.58 10.20 1.53
C GLY A 149 -16.99 10.39 2.10
N GLN A 150 -17.17 10.16 3.40
CA GLN A 150 -18.44 10.29 4.13
C GLN A 150 -19.57 9.38 3.61
N GLY A 151 -19.24 8.23 3.02
CA GLY A 151 -20.21 7.35 2.39
C GLY A 151 -20.75 7.88 1.06
N ARG A 152 -20.15 8.93 0.49
CA ARG A 152 -20.66 9.67 -0.69
C ARG A 152 -19.65 9.80 -1.81
N ALA A 153 -18.43 9.33 -1.63
CA ALA A 153 -17.45 9.33 -2.71
C ALA A 153 -17.95 8.42 -3.84
N SER A 154 -18.02 8.93 -5.06
CA SER A 154 -18.32 8.10 -6.22
C SER A 154 -17.10 7.32 -6.69
N ARG A 155 -15.88 7.83 -6.41
CA ARG A 155 -14.63 7.20 -6.79
C ARG A 155 -13.66 7.18 -5.61
N LEU A 156 -13.00 6.04 -5.42
CA LEU A 156 -11.94 5.87 -4.43
C LEU A 156 -10.57 5.77 -5.12
N ARG A 157 -9.51 5.87 -4.31
CA ARG A 157 -8.12 5.81 -4.75
C ARG A 157 -7.36 4.79 -3.92
N VAL A 158 -7.82 3.54 -3.94
CA VAL A 158 -7.02 2.42 -3.44
C VAL A 158 -5.98 2.07 -4.51
N GLY A 159 -4.73 1.95 -4.12
CA GLY A 159 -3.66 1.60 -5.05
C GLY A 159 -2.61 0.74 -4.37
N PHE A 160 -1.60 0.38 -5.15
CA PHE A 160 -0.45 -0.36 -4.66
C PHE A 160 0.84 0.32 -5.12
N ALA A 161 1.96 -0.13 -4.56
CA ALA A 161 3.29 0.35 -4.86
C ALA A 161 4.28 -0.80 -4.93
N ASP A 162 5.43 -0.52 -5.54
CA ASP A 162 6.59 -1.39 -5.63
C ASP A 162 6.36 -2.71 -6.39
N LEU A 163 5.71 -2.62 -7.55
CA LEU A 163 5.62 -3.77 -8.45
C LEU A 163 7.01 -4.26 -8.87
N ALA A 164 7.95 -3.34 -9.10
CA ALA A 164 9.32 -3.71 -9.46
C ALA A 164 10.00 -4.55 -8.37
N GLY A 165 9.86 -4.17 -7.10
CA GLY A 165 10.36 -4.95 -5.97
C GLY A 165 9.68 -6.30 -5.81
N LEU A 166 8.38 -6.39 -6.12
CA LEU A 166 7.64 -7.66 -6.12
C LEU A 166 8.18 -8.60 -7.22
N LEU A 167 8.30 -8.10 -8.45
CA LEU A 167 8.79 -8.88 -9.59
C LEU A 167 10.23 -9.36 -9.39
N ALA A 168 11.08 -8.51 -8.83
CA ALA A 168 12.46 -8.88 -8.50
C ALA A 168 12.53 -10.01 -7.45
N ALA A 169 11.62 -10.02 -6.47
CA ALA A 169 11.54 -11.11 -5.50
C ALA A 169 11.14 -12.44 -6.17
N PHE A 170 10.27 -12.40 -7.18
CA PHE A 170 9.91 -13.57 -8.00
C PHE A 170 10.92 -13.90 -9.10
N ARG A 171 12.05 -13.19 -9.19
CA ARG A 171 13.07 -13.36 -10.24
C ARG A 171 12.54 -13.13 -11.66
N LEU A 172 11.55 -12.24 -11.78
CA LEU A 172 10.94 -11.88 -13.06
C LEU A 172 11.51 -10.55 -13.56
N PRO A 173 12.20 -10.52 -14.72
CA PRO A 173 12.62 -9.27 -15.33
C PRO A 173 11.41 -8.41 -15.66
N TYR A 174 11.45 -7.12 -15.30
CA TYR A 174 10.30 -6.21 -15.46
C TYR A 174 9.69 -6.21 -16.88
N GLY A 175 10.51 -6.34 -17.93
CA GLY A 175 10.05 -6.36 -19.32
C GLY A 175 9.50 -7.70 -19.83
N GLY A 176 9.59 -8.78 -19.05
CA GLY A 176 9.19 -10.12 -19.48
C GLY A 176 7.67 -10.33 -19.54
N GLU A 177 7.22 -11.27 -20.39
CA GLU A 177 5.79 -11.61 -20.51
C GLU A 177 5.21 -12.17 -19.21
N GLU A 178 5.98 -12.97 -18.47
CA GLU A 178 5.58 -13.49 -17.15
C GLU A 178 5.37 -12.36 -16.13
N ALA A 179 6.22 -11.31 -16.18
CA ALA A 179 6.08 -10.14 -15.32
C ALA A 179 4.81 -9.35 -15.66
N GLN A 180 4.49 -9.21 -16.94
CA GLN A 180 3.25 -8.57 -17.41
C GLN A 180 2.02 -9.36 -16.96
N ALA A 181 2.07 -10.70 -17.02
CA ALA A 181 0.99 -11.55 -16.51
C ALA A 181 0.81 -11.40 -14.99
N VAL A 182 1.90 -11.36 -14.21
CA VAL A 182 1.82 -11.10 -12.76
C VAL A 182 1.22 -9.71 -12.48
N ALA A 183 1.62 -8.68 -13.22
CA ALA A 183 1.09 -7.33 -13.06
C ALA A 183 -0.41 -7.25 -13.39
N ALA A 184 -0.85 -7.87 -14.49
CA ALA A 184 -2.25 -7.97 -14.85
C ALA A 184 -3.06 -8.71 -13.77
N ALA A 185 -2.54 -9.81 -13.24
CA ALA A 185 -3.19 -10.56 -12.17
C ALA A 185 -3.28 -9.76 -10.85
N ILE A 186 -2.23 -9.02 -10.46
CA ILE A 186 -2.27 -8.13 -9.29
C ILE A 186 -3.27 -7.00 -9.48
N ALA A 187 -3.32 -6.38 -10.66
CA ALA A 187 -4.29 -5.33 -10.97
C ALA A 187 -5.74 -5.87 -10.91
N ALA A 188 -5.98 -7.02 -11.54
CA ALA A 188 -7.27 -7.72 -11.49
C ALA A 188 -7.69 -8.12 -10.06
N LEU A 189 -6.75 -8.66 -9.27
CA LEU A 189 -6.98 -9.00 -7.86
C LEU A 189 -7.34 -7.76 -7.04
N THR A 190 -6.62 -6.65 -7.25
CA THR A 190 -6.88 -5.37 -6.57
C THR A 190 -8.27 -4.86 -6.92
N GLN A 191 -8.62 -4.84 -8.20
CA GLN A 191 -9.93 -4.36 -8.67
C GLN A 191 -11.07 -5.23 -8.16
N GLY A 192 -10.97 -6.55 -8.33
CA GLY A 192 -11.98 -7.49 -7.84
C GLY A 192 -12.18 -7.40 -6.33
N ALA A 193 -11.09 -7.32 -5.55
CA ALA A 193 -11.18 -7.17 -4.10
C ALA A 193 -11.84 -5.85 -3.69
N ALA A 194 -11.51 -4.77 -4.40
CA ALA A 194 -12.05 -3.45 -4.10
C ALA A 194 -13.54 -3.34 -4.44
N GLU A 195 -13.97 -3.87 -5.59
CA GLU A 195 -15.38 -3.91 -5.97
C GLU A 195 -16.19 -4.88 -5.10
N ALA A 196 -15.62 -6.03 -4.73
CA ALA A 196 -16.27 -6.95 -3.80
C ALA A 196 -16.55 -6.27 -2.45
N GLU A 197 -15.58 -5.53 -1.91
CA GLU A 197 -15.82 -4.74 -0.69
C GLU A 197 -16.82 -3.61 -0.93
N SER A 198 -16.75 -2.93 -2.08
CA SER A 198 -17.76 -1.93 -2.45
C SER A 198 -19.17 -2.52 -2.51
N GLY A 199 -19.33 -3.78 -2.94
CA GLY A 199 -20.58 -4.51 -2.93
C GLY A 199 -21.07 -4.86 -1.52
N ARG A 200 -20.16 -5.23 -0.61
CA ARG A 200 -20.49 -5.42 0.82
C ARG A 200 -20.98 -4.13 1.46
N LEU A 201 -20.32 -3.02 1.19
CA LEU A 201 -20.75 -1.69 1.65
C LEU A 201 -22.11 -1.31 1.04
N ALA A 202 -22.35 -1.63 -0.22
CA ALA A 202 -23.66 -1.42 -0.86
C ALA A 202 -24.78 -2.25 -0.19
N ALA A 203 -24.50 -3.49 0.20
CA ALA A 203 -25.46 -4.33 0.90
C ALA A 203 -25.83 -3.76 2.29
N ARG A 204 -24.88 -3.09 2.96
CA ARG A 204 -25.11 -2.46 4.29
C ARG A 204 -25.73 -1.08 4.21
N HIS A 205 -25.30 -0.24 3.27
CA HIS A 205 -25.60 1.19 3.23
C HIS A 205 -26.38 1.64 1.99
N GLY A 206 -26.80 0.69 1.16
CA GLY A 206 -27.51 0.90 -0.10
C GLY A 206 -26.55 1.01 -1.30
N ALA A 207 -26.94 0.37 -2.41
CA ALA A 207 -26.23 0.50 -3.68
C ALA A 207 -26.47 1.88 -4.31
N LEU A 208 -25.43 2.45 -4.92
CA LEU A 208 -25.46 3.72 -5.65
C LEU A 208 -25.21 3.52 -7.16
N HIS A 209 -24.55 2.42 -7.52
CA HIS A 209 -24.15 2.10 -8.88
C HIS A 209 -24.45 0.64 -9.20
N PRO A 210 -24.76 0.29 -10.47
CA PRO A 210 -24.83 -1.10 -10.90
C PRO A 210 -23.43 -1.71 -10.93
N VAL A 211 -23.35 -3.05 -10.86
CA VAL A 211 -22.12 -3.78 -11.17
C VAL A 211 -21.80 -3.61 -12.65
N ALA A 212 -20.56 -3.26 -12.97
CA ALA A 212 -20.06 -3.17 -14.33
C ALA A 212 -19.09 -4.34 -14.59
N LEU A 213 -19.50 -5.32 -15.39
CA LEU A 213 -18.67 -6.45 -15.80
C LEU A 213 -17.82 -6.08 -17.03
N ILE A 214 -17.06 -5.00 -16.92
CA ILE A 214 -16.30 -4.43 -18.06
C ILE A 214 -14.83 -4.84 -18.07
N TRP A 215 -14.41 -5.66 -17.09
CA TRP A 215 -13.03 -6.10 -16.95
C TRP A 215 -12.69 -7.19 -17.98
N PRO A 216 -11.49 -7.17 -18.58
CA PRO A 216 -11.05 -8.27 -19.43
C PRO A 216 -10.84 -9.53 -18.58
N GLU A 217 -10.63 -10.65 -19.27
CA GLU A 217 -10.20 -11.86 -18.59
C GLU A 217 -8.74 -11.68 -18.11
N PRO A 218 -8.44 -11.88 -16.82
CA PRO A 218 -7.10 -11.91 -16.27
C PRO A 218 -6.39 -13.15 -16.81
N PRO A 219 -5.05 -13.20 -16.67
CA PRO A 219 -4.28 -14.35 -17.11
C PRO A 219 -4.82 -15.66 -16.55
N ALA A 220 -4.88 -16.69 -17.39
CA ALA A 220 -5.31 -18.03 -16.97
C ALA A 220 -4.33 -18.62 -15.93
N GLU A 221 -3.04 -18.33 -16.09
CA GLU A 221 -1.96 -18.74 -15.21
C GLU A 221 -0.95 -17.60 -15.07
N THR A 222 -0.15 -17.65 -14.00
CA THR A 222 1.02 -16.79 -13.81
C THR A 222 2.16 -17.62 -13.24
N ALA A 223 3.38 -17.09 -13.32
CA ALA A 223 4.56 -17.69 -12.68
C ALA A 223 4.46 -17.75 -11.14
N VAL A 224 3.46 -17.08 -10.54
CA VAL A 224 3.24 -17.05 -9.08
C VAL A 224 2.07 -17.98 -8.72
N PRO A 225 2.32 -19.09 -8.01
CA PRO A 225 1.28 -20.07 -7.70
C PRO A 225 0.05 -19.44 -7.04
N GLY A 226 -1.13 -19.80 -7.55
CA GLY A 226 -2.43 -19.37 -7.00
C GLY A 226 -2.85 -17.92 -7.29
N LEU A 227 -1.95 -17.06 -7.81
CA LEU A 227 -2.26 -15.65 -8.03
C LEU A 227 -3.35 -15.44 -9.10
N ALA A 228 -3.27 -16.15 -10.24
CA ALA A 228 -4.29 -16.11 -11.29
C ALA A 228 -5.68 -16.54 -10.76
N ALA A 229 -5.73 -17.64 -10.01
CA ALA A 229 -6.96 -18.14 -9.41
C ALA A 229 -7.54 -17.16 -8.39
N ALA A 230 -6.70 -16.52 -7.57
CA ALA A 230 -7.13 -15.49 -6.63
C ALA A 230 -7.70 -14.26 -7.34
N ALA A 231 -7.05 -13.79 -8.43
CA ALA A 231 -7.54 -12.68 -9.23
C ALA A 231 -8.91 -12.98 -9.83
N ARG A 232 -9.08 -14.18 -10.40
CA ARG A 232 -10.37 -14.65 -10.91
C ARG A 232 -11.45 -14.67 -9.83
N ALA A 233 -11.15 -15.30 -8.69
CA ALA A 233 -12.09 -15.40 -7.57
C ALA A 233 -12.51 -14.03 -7.02
N ALA A 234 -11.61 -13.06 -7.00
CA ALA A 234 -11.92 -11.69 -6.57
C ALA A 234 -12.85 -10.99 -7.56
N LEU A 235 -12.62 -11.12 -8.87
CA LEU A 235 -13.50 -10.57 -9.90
C LEU A 235 -14.88 -11.26 -9.89
N ASP A 236 -14.93 -12.57 -9.67
CA ASP A 236 -16.20 -13.30 -9.57
C ASP A 236 -17.00 -12.86 -8.33
N ALA A 237 -16.32 -12.60 -7.20
CA ALA A 237 -16.94 -12.06 -6.00
C ALA A 237 -17.49 -10.64 -6.23
N ALA A 238 -16.77 -9.78 -6.97
CA ALA A 238 -17.28 -8.48 -7.39
C ALA A 238 -18.52 -8.62 -8.27
N ALA A 239 -18.47 -9.52 -9.27
CA ALA A 239 -19.56 -9.79 -10.20
C ALA A 239 -20.84 -10.31 -9.51
N ALA A 240 -20.70 -11.06 -8.42
CA ALA A 240 -21.81 -11.58 -7.63
C ALA A 240 -22.52 -10.52 -6.76
N SER A 241 -22.01 -9.28 -6.70
CA SER A 241 -22.60 -8.22 -5.89
C SER A 241 -23.94 -7.75 -6.46
N PRO A 242 -24.94 -7.44 -5.62
CA PRO A 242 -26.24 -6.94 -6.09
C PRO A 242 -26.19 -5.49 -6.64
N GLY A 243 -25.09 -4.79 -6.38
CA GLY A 243 -24.82 -3.41 -6.75
C GLY A 243 -23.56 -2.93 -6.04
N LEU A 244 -23.05 -1.77 -6.44
CA LEU A 244 -21.84 -1.17 -5.90
C LEU A 244 -22.14 0.14 -5.18
N ARG A 245 -21.29 0.44 -4.19
CA ARG A 245 -21.29 1.73 -3.49
C ARG A 245 -20.53 2.80 -4.29
N HIS A 246 -19.53 2.40 -5.05
CA HIS A 246 -18.63 3.28 -5.79
C HIS A 246 -18.67 2.96 -7.30
N GLN A 247 -18.47 3.98 -8.13
CA GLN A 247 -18.32 3.85 -9.59
C GLN A 247 -16.93 3.36 -9.99
N GLY A 248 -15.91 3.62 -9.17
CA GLY A 248 -14.55 3.12 -9.37
C GLY A 248 -13.79 3.15 -8.04
N CYS A 249 -12.96 2.14 -7.78
CA CYS A 249 -12.32 1.98 -6.47
C CYS A 249 -10.80 2.11 -6.50
N VAL A 250 -10.19 1.79 -7.63
CA VAL A 250 -8.73 1.69 -7.78
C VAL A 250 -8.20 2.88 -8.55
N ALA A 251 -7.06 3.39 -8.09
CA ALA A 251 -6.28 4.39 -8.83
C ALA A 251 -4.84 4.36 -8.32
N LEU A 252 -3.88 4.21 -9.24
CA LEU A 252 -2.47 4.41 -8.91
C LEU A 252 -2.15 5.90 -8.80
N ALA A 253 -1.22 6.24 -7.93
CA ALA A 253 -0.79 7.60 -7.68
C ALA A 253 0.75 7.69 -7.66
N PRO A 254 1.32 8.87 -7.95
CA PRO A 254 2.74 9.11 -7.72
C PRO A 254 3.12 8.82 -6.27
N ALA A 255 4.35 8.36 -6.05
CA ALA A 255 4.84 8.13 -4.70
C ALA A 255 4.93 9.45 -3.92
N ASP A 256 4.59 9.38 -2.64
CA ASP A 256 4.91 10.37 -1.63
C ASP A 256 5.68 9.72 -0.46
N ALA A 257 5.76 10.40 0.68
CA ALA A 257 6.44 9.89 1.86
C ALA A 257 5.85 8.58 2.41
N VAL A 258 4.59 8.23 2.12
CA VAL A 258 3.97 7.00 2.62
C VAL A 258 4.59 5.75 1.98
N GLU A 259 4.92 5.77 0.69
CA GLU A 259 5.60 4.66 0.04
C GLU A 259 6.95 4.38 0.71
N ALA A 260 7.73 5.44 0.96
CA ALA A 260 9.00 5.32 1.68
C ALA A 260 8.81 4.84 3.13
N LEU A 261 7.75 5.27 3.82
CA LEU A 261 7.43 4.78 5.16
C LEU A 261 7.08 3.28 5.16
N LEU A 262 6.33 2.82 4.17
CA LEU A 262 6.04 1.40 3.95
C LEU A 262 7.27 0.67 3.37
N GLY A 263 8.23 1.42 2.85
CA GLY A 263 9.49 0.95 2.27
C GLY A 263 9.30 0.25 0.94
N ALA A 264 8.29 0.72 0.21
CA ALA A 264 8.16 0.60 -1.22
C ALA A 264 9.22 1.49 -1.89
N GLU A 265 9.93 0.94 -2.88
CA GLU A 265 11.01 1.65 -3.58
C GLU A 265 10.54 2.31 -4.88
N THR A 266 9.39 1.87 -5.42
CA THR A 266 8.80 2.45 -6.63
C THR A 266 7.29 2.74 -6.45
N ALA A 267 6.78 3.69 -7.23
CA ALA A 267 5.36 4.04 -7.25
C ALA A 267 4.57 3.14 -8.20
N GLY A 268 3.50 2.48 -7.73
CA GLY A 268 2.62 1.68 -8.58
C GLY A 268 3.37 0.69 -9.48
N LEU A 269 3.21 0.89 -10.79
CA LEU A 269 3.84 0.07 -11.82
C LEU A 269 5.27 0.52 -12.17
N ALA A 270 5.80 1.60 -11.60
CA ALA A 270 7.09 2.16 -12.04
C ALA A 270 8.24 1.14 -11.90
N PRO A 271 9.14 1.07 -12.90
CA PRO A 271 10.32 0.23 -12.82
C PRO A 271 11.29 0.73 -11.76
N ALA A 272 12.18 -0.15 -11.29
CA ALA A 272 13.28 0.24 -10.41
C ALA A 272 14.28 1.15 -11.14
N SER A 273 14.85 2.10 -10.41
CA SER A 273 15.91 3.00 -10.92
C SER A 273 17.29 2.33 -10.98
N GLY A 274 17.43 1.14 -10.39
CA GLY A 274 18.69 0.42 -10.27
C GLY A 274 18.74 -0.45 -9.00
N PRO A 275 19.74 -1.33 -8.87
CA PRO A 275 19.93 -2.17 -7.69
C PRO A 275 20.60 -1.45 -6.51
N LEU A 276 21.07 -0.21 -6.70
CA LEU A 276 21.78 0.57 -5.70
C LEU A 276 21.12 1.93 -5.50
N VAL A 277 21.11 2.40 -4.25
CA VAL A 277 20.63 3.72 -3.86
C VAL A 277 21.73 4.50 -3.11
N PRO A 278 21.87 5.82 -3.33
CA PRO A 278 22.75 6.66 -2.53
C PRO A 278 22.29 6.71 -1.06
N SER A 279 23.23 6.52 -0.14
CA SER A 279 23.03 6.60 1.31
C SER A 279 24.23 7.30 1.96
N ARG A 280 24.15 7.52 3.28
CA ARG A 280 25.32 7.89 4.09
C ARG A 280 25.79 6.71 4.96
N ASP A 281 27.09 6.67 5.25
CA ASP A 281 27.66 5.78 6.27
C ASP A 281 27.59 6.43 7.67
N GLU A 282 28.02 5.71 8.71
CA GLU A 282 28.02 6.19 10.11
C GLU A 282 28.83 7.48 10.31
N VAL A 283 29.75 7.79 9.39
CA VAL A 283 30.61 8.99 9.42
C VAL A 283 30.07 10.08 8.48
N GLY A 284 28.92 9.86 7.84
CA GLY A 284 28.24 10.82 6.97
C GLY A 284 28.75 10.87 5.53
N ARG A 285 29.61 9.94 5.10
CA ARG A 285 30.12 9.87 3.72
C ARG A 285 29.10 9.22 2.79
N TYR A 286 29.05 9.68 1.53
CA TYR A 286 28.22 9.05 0.51
C TYR A 286 28.71 7.64 0.19
N VAL A 287 27.79 6.69 0.28
CA VAL A 287 28.00 5.29 -0.09
C VAL A 287 26.83 4.81 -0.94
N LEU A 288 27.07 3.86 -1.84
CA LEU A 288 26.00 3.13 -2.51
C LEU A 288 25.63 1.93 -1.66
N ARG A 289 24.34 1.76 -1.39
CA ARG A 289 23.81 0.58 -0.70
C ARG A 289 22.85 -0.17 -1.62
N PRO A 290 22.76 -1.50 -1.52
CA PRO A 290 21.69 -2.25 -2.15
C PRO A 290 20.32 -1.70 -1.81
N THR A 291 19.44 -1.67 -2.80
CA THR A 291 18.00 -1.49 -2.57
C THR A 291 17.44 -2.75 -1.88
N ARG A 292 16.26 -2.64 -1.27
CA ARG A 292 15.56 -3.79 -0.65
C ARG A 292 15.20 -4.84 -1.68
N ALA A 293 14.76 -4.40 -2.85
CA ALA A 293 14.55 -5.29 -3.98
C ALA A 293 15.86 -6.01 -4.35
N ALA A 294 17.01 -5.32 -4.31
CA ALA A 294 18.31 -5.93 -4.57
C ALA A 294 18.73 -6.92 -3.48
N GLU A 295 18.48 -6.61 -2.19
CA GLU A 295 18.73 -7.53 -1.09
C GLU A 295 17.93 -8.84 -1.25
N ARG A 296 16.67 -8.76 -1.69
CA ARG A 296 15.83 -9.95 -1.98
C ARG A 296 16.28 -10.69 -3.24
N ALA A 297 16.67 -9.96 -4.27
CA ALA A 297 17.14 -10.51 -5.54
C ALA A 297 18.57 -11.08 -5.46
N GLY A 298 19.35 -10.76 -4.43
CA GLY A 298 20.72 -11.27 -4.27
C GLY A 298 21.58 -11.02 -5.51
N GLU A 299 22.25 -12.06 -5.99
CA GLU A 299 23.17 -11.97 -7.14
C GLU A 299 22.48 -11.59 -8.47
N ASP A 300 21.17 -11.81 -8.59
CA ASP A 300 20.41 -11.47 -9.81
C ASP A 300 19.97 -10.00 -9.86
N ALA A 301 20.17 -9.24 -8.79
CA ALA A 301 19.74 -7.84 -8.69
C ALA A 301 20.18 -6.96 -9.89
N PRO A 302 21.43 -7.07 -10.40
CA PRO A 302 21.86 -6.30 -11.57
C PRO A 302 21.09 -6.65 -12.85
N ASN A 303 20.51 -7.84 -12.96
CA ASN A 303 19.72 -8.21 -14.14
C ASN A 303 18.25 -7.82 -14.00
N LEU A 304 17.71 -7.89 -12.78
CA LEU A 304 16.30 -7.70 -12.50
C LEU A 304 15.90 -6.23 -12.29
N LEU A 305 16.81 -5.41 -11.77
CA LEU A 305 16.50 -4.05 -11.30
C LEU A 305 17.11 -2.94 -12.15
N MET A 306 17.79 -3.31 -13.24
CA MET A 306 18.27 -2.31 -14.19
C MET A 306 17.08 -1.62 -14.86
N PRO A 307 17.17 -0.29 -15.09
CA PRO A 307 16.14 0.43 -15.81
C PRO A 307 15.82 -0.27 -17.14
N PRO A 308 14.57 -0.73 -17.34
CA PRO A 308 14.23 -1.45 -18.54
C PRO A 308 14.12 -0.48 -19.73
N PRO A 309 14.16 -0.99 -20.97
CA PRO A 309 13.85 -0.19 -22.15
C PRO A 309 12.47 0.49 -22.04
N PRO A 310 12.27 1.68 -22.63
CA PRO A 310 11.00 2.41 -22.54
C PRO A 310 9.77 1.60 -22.97
N GLU A 311 9.92 0.73 -23.97
CA GLU A 311 8.86 -0.16 -24.46
C GLU A 311 8.36 -1.15 -23.41
N SER A 312 9.23 -1.60 -22.50
CA SER A 312 8.86 -2.51 -21.41
C SER A 312 7.88 -1.87 -20.45
N ARG A 313 8.03 -0.56 -20.19
CA ARG A 313 7.09 0.18 -19.36
C ARG A 313 5.73 0.30 -20.05
N ALA A 314 5.72 0.61 -21.34
CA ALA A 314 4.47 0.68 -22.11
C ALA A 314 3.75 -0.68 -22.15
N ALA A 315 4.48 -1.79 -22.30
CA ALA A 315 3.92 -3.13 -22.25
C ALA A 315 3.35 -3.46 -20.86
N MET A 316 4.05 -3.12 -19.79
CA MET A 316 3.57 -3.28 -18.41
C MET A 316 2.28 -2.49 -18.16
N GLU A 317 2.24 -1.23 -18.58
CA GLU A 317 1.06 -0.38 -18.47
C GLU A 317 -0.10 -0.96 -19.30
N ALA A 318 0.15 -1.42 -20.53
CA ALA A 318 -0.86 -2.04 -21.38
C ALA A 318 -1.46 -3.32 -20.77
N ALA A 319 -0.66 -4.11 -20.04
CA ALA A 319 -1.12 -5.33 -19.38
C ALA A 319 -1.99 -5.05 -18.14
N ALA A 320 -1.63 -4.05 -17.33
CA ALA A 320 -2.27 -3.79 -16.04
C ALA A 320 -3.41 -2.77 -16.09
N MET A 321 -3.30 -1.72 -16.91
CA MET A 321 -4.26 -0.60 -16.97
C MET A 321 -5.71 -1.00 -17.31
N PRO A 322 -6.00 -2.09 -18.05
CA PRO A 322 -7.38 -2.51 -18.26
C PRO A 322 -8.16 -2.83 -16.97
N PHE A 323 -7.48 -3.01 -15.83
CA PHE A 323 -8.08 -3.25 -14.52
C PHE A 323 -7.98 -2.06 -13.54
N LEU A 324 -7.39 -0.92 -13.95
CA LEU A 324 -7.10 0.24 -13.09
C LEU A 324 -7.87 1.48 -13.53
#